data_AF-A0AAU5ZGD3-F1
#
_entry.id   AF-A0AAU5ZGD3-F1
#
_cell.length_a   1.000
_cell.length_b   1.000
_cell.length_c   1.000
_cell.angle_alpha   90.00
_cell.angle_beta   90.00
_cell.angle_gamma   90.00
#
_symmetry.space_group_name_H-M   'P 1'
#
loop_
_entity.id
_entity.type
_entity.pdbx_description
1 polymer ?
#
loop_
_entity_poly.entity_id
_entity_poly.type
_entity_poly.pdbx_seq_one_letter_code
_entity_poly.pdbx_strand_id
1 'polypeptide(L)'
;MNLTAQTTLDRFPLDVVRDLAVTNGVCVRPVLNRVLDTQTGTDRVVGVSCGSTLVSKCPPCAEANRRLRMQQCREGWHRDTEPEAPAESDDVPDDESTADDDAESTRRVRSTRRRQDAAELPKVEMDKRTVGATFTAPNGRTYRPSMFITLTLGSYGATHRQPHHVPGKGLVPCDCGVIHGRNSPLLSTPVDPDSYKYRRAALDALHFPKLVDRFMQNLRRCAGYKAQYFAVVEPQKRLAPHLHAAVRGTVARDTVRQVAKATYHQVWWPSHQRPVYGCASNPDMPVWDEMAGAFVDPSTGALLPTWDQALDDLGADPTAHPAHVVRLGSQIDYQGIIADSDAKVGKAVGYLTKYLGKAIGETYGEDRDELHPAQLAHMNKLHAHVRVLPCSPECANWLRYGVTPKDADGHVVPGECPSKAHDREHLGLGGRRVLVSRQWTGKTLTEHRADRSEVVRQTLAAAGVEMDDQNELATHNDDPDAPRFIWQPIRPGEERGPRRLPTHKEVLAEAIATRIRWRTQYEQAKQRAKPPDDSNSATDNSSAATAA
;
A
#
# COMPACT_ATOMS: atom_id res chain seq x y z
N MET A 1 -28.25 0.37 28.59
CA MET A 1 -26.84 0.26 29.05
C MET A 1 -26.71 -0.92 30.02
N ASN A 2 -25.98 -1.97 29.67
CA ASN A 2 -25.77 -3.13 30.54
C ASN A 2 -24.61 -2.83 31.51
N LEU A 3 -24.92 -2.17 32.62
CA LEU A 3 -23.98 -1.74 33.67
C LEU A 3 -23.09 -2.88 34.22
N THR A 4 -23.51 -4.14 34.10
CA THR A 4 -22.79 -5.32 34.64
C THR A 4 -21.49 -5.66 33.90
N ALA A 5 -21.42 -5.41 32.59
CA ALA A 5 -20.23 -5.71 31.78
C ALA A 5 -19.11 -4.67 31.94
N GLN A 6 -19.46 -3.37 32.05
CA GLN A 6 -18.51 -2.27 32.31
C GLN A 6 -17.79 -2.47 33.65
N THR A 7 -18.53 -2.77 34.73
CA THR A 7 -17.97 -2.90 36.09
C THR A 7 -17.00 -4.08 36.29
N THR A 8 -17.00 -5.05 35.38
CA THR A 8 -16.17 -6.27 35.49
C THR A 8 -14.81 -6.09 34.80
N LEU A 9 -14.76 -5.41 33.65
CA LEU A 9 -13.51 -5.18 32.91
C LEU A 9 -12.63 -4.10 33.56
N ASP A 10 -13.24 -3.19 34.32
CA ASP A 10 -12.53 -2.16 35.09
C ASP A 10 -11.60 -2.72 36.18
N ARG A 11 -11.70 -4.01 36.52
CA ARG A 11 -10.83 -4.67 37.50
C ARG A 11 -9.54 -5.24 36.90
N PHE A 12 -9.46 -5.39 35.58
CA PHE A 12 -8.30 -5.99 34.90
C PHE A 12 -7.27 -4.94 34.44
N PRO A 13 -5.97 -5.25 34.42
CA PRO A 13 -4.95 -4.39 33.81
C PRO A 13 -5.27 -4.01 32.34
N LEU A 14 -4.78 -2.86 31.86
CA LEU A 14 -5.13 -2.32 30.53
C LEU A 14 -4.63 -3.21 29.39
N ASP A 15 -3.46 -3.84 29.54
CA ASP A 15 -2.91 -4.86 28.65
C ASP A 15 -3.86 -6.06 28.50
N VAL A 16 -4.41 -6.57 29.61
CA VAL A 16 -5.41 -7.66 29.56
C VAL A 16 -6.68 -7.22 28.81
N VAL A 17 -7.16 -6.00 29.03
CA VAL A 17 -8.31 -5.45 28.30
C VAL A 17 -7.99 -5.26 26.81
N ARG A 18 -6.76 -4.87 26.46
CA ARG A 18 -6.29 -4.77 25.08
C ARG A 18 -6.23 -6.14 24.41
N ASP A 19 -5.71 -7.17 25.07
CA ASP A 19 -5.66 -8.53 24.54
C ASP A 19 -7.06 -9.11 24.31
N LEU A 20 -7.99 -8.81 25.22
CA LEU A 20 -9.39 -9.16 25.05
C LEU A 20 -10.03 -8.40 23.88
N ALA A 21 -9.70 -7.12 23.70
CA ALA A 21 -10.12 -6.35 22.52
C ALA A 21 -9.57 -6.96 21.23
N VAL A 22 -8.30 -7.37 21.18
CA VAL A 22 -7.69 -8.05 20.03
C VAL A 22 -8.45 -9.35 19.72
N THR A 23 -8.69 -10.18 20.74
CA THR A 23 -9.39 -11.46 20.62
C THR A 23 -10.81 -11.29 20.06
N ASN A 24 -11.50 -10.20 20.41
CA ASN A 24 -12.86 -9.91 19.94
C ASN A 24 -12.90 -9.06 18.65
N GLY A 25 -11.75 -8.68 18.11
CA GLY A 25 -11.68 -7.84 16.91
C GLY A 25 -12.13 -6.38 17.14
N VAL A 26 -11.94 -5.86 18.35
CA VAL A 26 -12.24 -4.47 18.75
C VAL A 26 -11.00 -3.60 18.61
N CYS A 27 -11.16 -2.37 18.10
CA CYS A 27 -10.04 -1.44 17.96
C CYS A 27 -9.36 -1.16 19.31
N VAL A 28 -8.04 -1.37 19.40
CA VAL A 28 -7.26 -1.12 20.63
C VAL A 28 -6.84 0.35 20.81
N ARG A 29 -7.05 1.19 19.78
CA ARG A 29 -6.69 2.61 19.75
C ARG A 29 -7.87 3.47 19.30
N PRO A 30 -9.04 3.42 19.97
CA PRO A 30 -10.18 4.20 19.54
C PRO A 30 -9.89 5.71 19.58
N VAL A 31 -10.37 6.43 18.57
CA VAL A 31 -10.36 7.90 18.53
C VAL A 31 -11.65 8.38 19.19
N LEU A 32 -11.52 9.15 20.25
CA LEU A 32 -12.66 9.66 21.00
C LEU A 32 -13.32 10.81 20.25
N ASN A 33 -14.63 10.68 20.04
CA ASN A 33 -15.45 11.73 19.47
C ASN A 33 -16.63 11.99 20.41
N ARG A 34 -16.98 13.26 20.53
CA ARG A 34 -18.24 13.68 21.12
C ARG A 34 -19.31 13.66 20.05
N VAL A 35 -20.48 13.11 20.36
CA VAL A 35 -21.63 13.10 19.48
C VAL A 35 -22.81 13.71 20.20
N LEU A 36 -23.33 14.80 19.64
CA LEU A 36 -24.57 15.43 20.06
C LEU A 36 -25.72 14.94 19.16
N ASP A 37 -26.73 14.32 19.75
CA ASP A 37 -28.00 14.05 19.12
C ASP A 37 -28.88 15.31 19.21
N THR A 38 -29.15 15.94 18.06
CA THR A 38 -29.90 17.21 17.98
C THR A 38 -31.40 17.02 18.23
N GLN A 39 -31.93 15.80 18.08
CA GLN A 39 -33.33 15.51 18.35
C GLN A 39 -33.60 15.26 19.84
N THR A 40 -32.68 14.57 20.51
CA THR A 40 -32.83 14.24 21.95
C THR A 40 -32.10 15.22 22.86
N GLY A 41 -31.18 16.04 22.33
CA GLY A 41 -30.26 16.87 23.10
C GLY A 41 -29.19 16.07 23.84
N THR A 42 -29.08 14.77 23.59
CA THR A 42 -28.17 13.88 24.31
C THR A 42 -26.75 14.03 23.77
N ASP A 43 -25.80 14.28 24.66
CA ASP A 43 -24.38 14.33 24.37
C ASP A 43 -23.69 13.08 24.94
N ARG A 44 -22.96 12.35 24.10
CA ARG A 44 -22.17 11.18 24.50
C ARG A 44 -20.80 11.15 23.85
N VAL A 45 -19.82 10.58 24.55
CA VAL A 45 -18.49 10.31 23.99
C VAL A 45 -18.44 8.87 23.50
N VAL A 46 -18.02 8.68 22.25
CA VAL A 46 -17.92 7.37 21.61
C VAL A 46 -16.50 7.13 21.09
N GLY A 47 -16.08 5.87 21.12
CA GLY A 47 -14.81 5.44 20.55
C GLY A 47 -14.96 5.00 19.10
N VAL A 48 -14.37 5.75 18.17
CA VAL A 48 -14.35 5.39 16.74
C VAL A 48 -13.09 4.57 16.45
N SER A 49 -13.20 3.52 15.63
CA SER A 49 -12.04 2.71 15.24
C SER A 49 -10.96 3.56 14.56
N CYS A 50 -9.68 3.36 14.90
CA CYS A 50 -8.58 4.15 14.33
C CYS A 50 -8.33 3.96 12.82
N GLY A 51 -8.91 2.93 12.20
CA GLY A 51 -8.70 2.65 10.78
C GLY A 51 -7.29 2.21 10.38
N SER A 52 -6.37 2.02 11.34
CA SER A 52 -4.98 1.61 11.05
C SER A 52 -4.93 0.38 10.15
N THR A 53 -4.09 0.45 9.11
CA THR A 53 -3.79 -0.68 8.22
C THR A 53 -2.60 -1.50 8.72
N LEU A 54 -1.89 -1.06 9.76
CA LEU A 54 -0.72 -1.75 10.31
C LEU A 54 -1.08 -2.59 11.54
N VAL A 55 -0.68 -3.86 11.51
CA VAL A 55 -0.90 -4.85 12.58
C VAL A 55 -0.18 -4.44 13.85
N SER A 56 1.08 -3.99 13.74
CA SER A 56 1.88 -3.48 14.87
C SER A 56 1.22 -2.28 15.57
N LYS A 57 0.39 -1.50 14.87
CA LYS A 57 -0.33 -0.35 15.45
C LYS A 57 -1.71 -0.73 16.01
N CYS A 58 -2.48 -1.57 15.31
CA CYS A 58 -3.78 -2.05 15.76
C CYS A 58 -4.19 -3.32 14.98
N PRO A 59 -3.94 -4.54 15.51
CA PRO A 59 -4.22 -5.79 14.80
C PRO A 59 -5.68 -5.93 14.33
N PRO A 60 -6.70 -5.56 15.13
CA PRO A 60 -8.10 -5.68 14.72
C PRO A 60 -8.51 -4.82 13.51
N CYS A 61 -8.06 -3.56 13.48
CA CYS A 61 -8.33 -2.66 12.35
C CYS A 61 -7.56 -3.08 11.09
N ALA A 62 -6.32 -3.55 11.24
CA ALA A 62 -5.54 -4.05 10.13
C ALA A 62 -6.19 -5.29 9.50
N GLU A 63 -6.67 -6.22 10.32
CA GLU A 63 -7.38 -7.41 9.84
C GLU A 63 -8.74 -7.06 9.20
N ALA A 64 -9.50 -6.11 9.77
CA ALA A 64 -10.74 -5.63 9.16
C ALA A 64 -10.49 -5.02 7.76
N ASN A 65 -9.48 -4.16 7.62
CA ASN A 65 -9.06 -3.60 6.33
C ASN A 65 -8.58 -4.69 5.36
N ARG A 66 -7.82 -5.68 5.86
CA ARG A 66 -7.34 -6.81 5.06
C ARG A 66 -8.50 -7.63 4.49
N ARG A 67 -9.51 -7.95 5.31
CA ARG A 67 -10.72 -8.66 4.85
C ARG A 67 -11.51 -7.87 3.81
N LEU A 68 -11.65 -6.56 3.99
CA LEU A 68 -12.29 -5.69 3.01
C LEU A 68 -11.54 -5.73 1.66
N ARG A 69 -10.20 -5.70 1.69
CA ARG A 69 -9.38 -5.83 0.48
C ARG A 69 -9.43 -7.22 -0.16
N MET A 70 -9.54 -8.29 0.63
CA MET A 70 -9.77 -9.64 0.09
C MET A 70 -11.08 -9.73 -0.69
N GLN A 71 -12.16 -9.16 -0.14
CA GLN A 71 -13.45 -9.09 -0.80
C GLN A 71 -13.36 -8.31 -2.11
N GLN A 72 -12.80 -7.08 -2.06
CA GLN A 72 -12.59 -6.27 -3.26
C GLN A 72 -11.76 -7.02 -4.33
N CYS A 73 -10.71 -7.73 -3.92
CA CYS A 73 -9.90 -8.54 -4.83
C CYS A 73 -10.73 -9.68 -5.47
N ARG A 74 -11.51 -10.42 -4.67
CA ARG A 74 -12.35 -11.53 -5.15
C ARG A 74 -13.42 -11.06 -6.13
N GLU A 75 -14.17 -10.03 -5.78
CA GLU A 75 -15.27 -9.51 -6.58
C GLU A 75 -14.82 -9.02 -7.97
N GLY A 76 -13.61 -8.47 -8.06
CA GLY A 76 -13.10 -7.96 -9.34
C GLY A 76 -12.36 -8.97 -10.21
N TRP A 77 -11.72 -10.00 -9.65
CA TRP A 77 -10.70 -10.74 -10.41
C TRP A 77 -11.23 -11.55 -11.60
N HIS A 78 -12.32 -12.28 -11.39
CA HIS A 78 -12.92 -13.14 -12.42
C HIS A 78 -14.27 -12.62 -12.89
N ARG A 79 -14.53 -11.32 -12.73
CA ARG A 79 -15.76 -10.67 -13.18
C ARG A 79 -15.98 -10.93 -14.67
N ASP A 80 -17.21 -11.29 -15.01
CA ASP A 80 -17.67 -11.68 -16.35
C ASP A 80 -18.45 -10.57 -17.08
N THR A 81 -18.87 -9.55 -16.34
CA THR A 81 -19.61 -8.38 -16.79
C THR A 81 -18.78 -7.11 -16.64
N GLU A 82 -18.97 -6.15 -17.54
CA GLU A 82 -18.35 -4.84 -17.40
C GLU A 82 -18.87 -4.17 -16.12
N PRO A 83 -17.98 -3.58 -15.30
CA PRO A 83 -18.41 -2.76 -14.17
C PRO A 83 -19.07 -1.48 -14.69
N GLU A 84 -19.97 -0.91 -13.88
CA GLU A 84 -20.49 0.43 -14.16
C GLU A 84 -19.33 1.42 -14.23
N ALA A 85 -19.41 2.34 -15.19
CA ALA A 85 -18.43 3.40 -15.30
C ALA A 85 -18.57 4.33 -14.09
N PRO A 86 -17.45 4.78 -13.47
CA PRO A 86 -17.54 5.80 -12.44
C PRO A 86 -18.22 7.05 -12.99
N ALA A 87 -18.97 7.77 -12.16
CA ALA A 87 -19.63 9.01 -12.54
C ALA A 87 -18.59 10.04 -13.00
N GLU A 88 -18.92 10.83 -14.04
CA GLU A 88 -18.00 11.83 -14.63
C GLU A 88 -17.53 12.90 -13.65
N SER A 89 -18.21 13.08 -12.50
CA SER A 89 -17.86 14.06 -11.46
C SER A 89 -16.75 13.63 -10.50
N ASP A 90 -16.30 12.37 -10.54
CA ASP A 90 -15.15 11.89 -9.76
C ASP A 90 -13.82 12.11 -10.51
N ASP A 91 -13.64 13.30 -11.08
CA ASP A 91 -12.37 13.82 -11.62
C ASP A 91 -11.34 14.07 -10.49
N VAL A 92 -11.11 13.04 -9.67
CA VAL A 92 -9.80 12.84 -9.07
C VAL A 92 -8.90 12.42 -10.25
N PRO A 93 -7.68 12.96 -10.42
CA PRO A 93 -6.76 12.49 -11.44
C PRO A 93 -6.62 10.97 -11.36
N ASP A 94 -6.48 10.30 -12.52
CA ASP A 94 -6.06 8.90 -12.54
C ASP A 94 -4.92 8.76 -11.53
N ASP A 95 -5.04 7.88 -10.53
CA ASP A 95 -3.86 7.53 -9.73
C ASP A 95 -2.82 6.77 -10.60
N GLU A 96 -3.15 6.59 -11.90
CA GLU A 96 -2.32 6.16 -13.02
C GLU A 96 -1.67 7.33 -13.81
N SER A 97 -1.99 8.60 -13.50
CA SER A 97 -1.28 9.82 -13.92
C SER A 97 -0.50 10.44 -12.75
N THR A 98 0.60 9.81 -12.32
CA THR A 98 1.75 10.60 -11.82
C THR A 98 2.56 11.20 -12.97
N ALA A 99 1.83 11.75 -13.95
CA ALA A 99 2.33 12.72 -14.88
C ALA A 99 1.55 13.99 -14.56
N ASP A 100 2.16 14.88 -13.76
CA ASP A 100 1.83 16.29 -13.60
C ASP A 100 0.56 16.71 -14.35
N ASP A 101 -0.61 16.47 -13.74
CA ASP A 101 -1.86 17.11 -14.17
C ASP A 101 -1.85 18.51 -13.54
N ASP A 102 -0.95 19.35 -14.06
CA ASP A 102 -0.97 20.79 -13.87
C ASP A 102 -2.18 21.31 -14.67
N ALA A 103 -3.17 21.86 -13.95
CA ALA A 103 -4.23 22.64 -14.54
C ALA A 103 -3.63 23.80 -15.36
N GLU A 104 -3.91 23.79 -16.66
CA GLU A 104 -3.84 24.95 -17.56
C GLU A 104 -2.58 25.85 -17.47
N SER A 105 -1.40 25.25 -17.28
CA SER A 105 -0.13 25.90 -17.62
C SER A 105 0.44 25.29 -18.91
N THR A 106 1.03 26.11 -19.76
CA THR A 106 1.58 25.75 -21.07
C THR A 106 2.50 24.51 -20.98
N ARG A 107 1.96 23.33 -21.34
CA ARG A 107 2.64 22.04 -21.24
C ARG A 107 3.98 22.05 -21.98
N ARG A 108 5.09 22.13 -21.25
CA ARG A 108 6.45 21.97 -21.81
C ARG A 108 6.66 20.51 -22.22
N VAL A 109 6.42 20.19 -23.49
CA VAL A 109 6.66 18.87 -24.06
C VAL A 109 8.16 18.67 -24.26
N ARG A 110 8.83 18.00 -23.30
CA ARG A 110 10.22 17.58 -23.49
C ARG A 110 10.27 16.23 -24.22
N SER A 111 11.11 16.18 -25.25
CA SER A 111 11.49 14.95 -25.93
C SER A 111 12.24 14.03 -24.96
N THR A 112 11.52 13.10 -24.32
CA THR A 112 12.18 11.97 -23.66
C THR A 112 12.79 11.13 -24.77
N ARG A 113 14.10 11.27 -25.00
CA ARG A 113 14.81 10.47 -26.01
C ARG A 113 14.50 8.99 -25.76
N ARG A 114 13.74 8.38 -26.67
CA ARG A 114 13.37 6.97 -26.59
C ARG A 114 14.65 6.16 -26.71
N ARG A 115 14.89 5.25 -25.77
CA ARG A 115 16.04 4.37 -25.82
C ARG A 115 15.90 3.42 -27.01
N GLN A 116 16.93 3.32 -27.84
CA GLN A 116 16.92 2.50 -29.05
C GLN A 116 17.17 1.00 -28.77
N ASP A 117 17.69 0.66 -27.59
CA ASP A 117 17.96 -0.72 -27.16
C ASP A 117 16.78 -1.39 -26.43
N ALA A 118 15.64 -0.71 -26.32
CA ALA A 118 14.43 -1.31 -25.76
C ALA A 118 13.79 -2.27 -26.77
N ALA A 119 13.41 -3.46 -26.31
CA ALA A 119 12.75 -4.44 -27.17
C ALA A 119 11.46 -3.87 -27.78
N GLU A 120 11.22 -4.15 -29.06
CA GLU A 120 9.99 -3.77 -29.73
C GLU A 120 8.82 -4.61 -29.20
N LEU A 121 7.76 -3.92 -28.81
CA LEU A 121 6.56 -4.55 -28.27
C LEU A 121 5.48 -4.68 -29.35
N PRO A 122 4.67 -5.76 -29.33
CA PRO A 122 3.54 -5.91 -30.23
C PRO A 122 2.59 -4.71 -30.14
N LYS A 123 2.11 -4.24 -31.29
CA LYS A 123 1.06 -3.23 -31.38
C LYS A 123 -0.25 -3.93 -31.67
N VAL A 124 -1.17 -3.87 -30.72
CA VAL A 124 -2.53 -4.43 -30.83
C VAL A 124 -3.52 -3.27 -30.75
N GLU A 125 -4.59 -3.33 -31.55
CA GLU A 125 -5.68 -2.36 -31.47
C GLU A 125 -6.32 -2.38 -30.07
N MET A 126 -6.61 -1.20 -29.52
CA MET A 126 -7.10 -1.08 -28.15
C MET A 126 -8.62 -1.14 -28.10
N ASP A 127 -9.14 -2.19 -27.47
CA ASP A 127 -10.54 -2.30 -27.09
C ASP A 127 -10.81 -1.62 -25.73
N LYS A 128 -11.95 -0.93 -25.61
CA LYS A 128 -12.35 -0.25 -24.37
C LYS A 128 -12.84 -1.22 -23.27
N ARG A 129 -13.06 -2.49 -23.59
CA ARG A 129 -13.48 -3.52 -22.63
C ARG A 129 -12.48 -3.69 -21.48
N THR A 130 -13.02 -4.03 -20.32
CA THR A 130 -12.23 -4.37 -19.12
C THR A 130 -12.27 -5.86 -18.83
N VAL A 131 -13.25 -6.58 -19.36
CA VAL A 131 -13.36 -8.04 -19.18
C VAL A 131 -12.46 -8.82 -20.13
N GLY A 132 -11.93 -9.93 -19.63
CA GLY A 132 -11.11 -10.86 -20.41
C GLY A 132 -11.92 -11.66 -21.45
N ALA A 133 -11.21 -12.21 -22.44
CA ALA A 133 -11.81 -13.09 -23.44
C ALA A 133 -12.38 -14.37 -22.80
N THR A 134 -13.47 -14.86 -23.38
CA THR A 134 -14.05 -16.17 -23.05
C THR A 134 -13.45 -17.24 -23.95
N PHE A 135 -13.09 -18.37 -23.37
CA PHE A 135 -12.63 -19.55 -24.10
C PHE A 135 -13.62 -20.68 -23.90
N THR A 136 -13.86 -21.47 -24.94
CA THR A 136 -14.72 -22.66 -24.89
C THR A 136 -13.84 -23.89 -25.03
N ALA A 137 -13.83 -24.75 -24.00
CA ALA A 137 -13.15 -26.03 -24.06
C ALA A 137 -13.90 -27.02 -24.98
N PRO A 138 -13.24 -28.07 -25.51
CA PRO A 138 -13.89 -29.11 -26.32
C PRO A 138 -15.09 -29.80 -25.67
N ASN A 139 -15.17 -29.77 -24.33
CA ASN A 139 -16.30 -30.31 -23.55
C ASN A 139 -17.48 -29.32 -23.43
N GLY A 140 -17.47 -28.20 -24.17
CA GLY A 140 -18.49 -27.16 -24.13
C GLY A 140 -18.40 -26.21 -22.94
N ARG A 141 -17.48 -26.42 -21.98
CA ARG A 141 -17.32 -25.51 -20.84
C ARG A 141 -16.67 -24.21 -21.27
N THR A 142 -17.32 -23.10 -20.94
CA THR A 142 -16.77 -21.76 -21.11
C THR A 142 -15.99 -21.34 -19.88
N TYR A 143 -14.80 -20.76 -20.05
CA TYR A 143 -14.00 -20.23 -18.95
C TYR A 143 -13.36 -18.89 -19.34
N ARG A 144 -13.21 -18.00 -18.36
CA ARG A 144 -12.51 -16.71 -18.49
C ARG A 144 -11.28 -16.73 -17.58
N PRO A 145 -10.11 -17.14 -18.09
CA PRO A 145 -8.91 -17.18 -17.29
C PRO A 145 -8.44 -15.76 -16.97
N SER A 146 -7.97 -15.59 -15.74
CA SER A 146 -7.26 -14.38 -15.28
C SER A 146 -5.82 -14.75 -14.94
N MET A 147 -4.98 -13.75 -14.66
CA MET A 147 -3.55 -13.95 -14.43
C MET A 147 -3.17 -13.57 -13.01
N PHE A 148 -2.16 -14.26 -12.50
CA PHE A 148 -1.37 -13.84 -11.37
C PHE A 148 0.04 -13.52 -11.86
N ILE A 149 0.45 -12.26 -11.71
CA ILE A 149 1.75 -11.76 -12.17
C ILE A 149 2.55 -11.33 -10.96
N THR A 150 3.82 -11.71 -10.95
CA THR A 150 4.77 -11.29 -9.92
C THR A 150 5.96 -10.61 -10.57
N LEU A 151 6.23 -9.35 -10.19
CA LEU A 151 7.29 -8.52 -10.75
C LEU A 151 8.34 -8.20 -9.70
N THR A 152 9.59 -8.50 -10.00
CA THR A 152 10.72 -8.24 -9.10
C THR A 152 11.70 -7.25 -9.69
N LEU A 153 12.23 -6.36 -8.87
CA LEU A 153 13.44 -5.61 -9.20
C LEU A 153 14.68 -6.53 -9.28
N GLY A 154 15.74 -6.05 -9.91
CA GLY A 154 17.00 -6.77 -10.01
C GLY A 154 17.71 -7.01 -8.66
N SER A 155 18.94 -7.50 -8.74
CA SER A 155 19.84 -7.57 -7.59
C SER A 155 20.82 -6.40 -7.56
N TYR A 156 21.24 -6.00 -6.36
CA TYR A 156 22.19 -4.91 -6.12
C TYR A 156 23.56 -5.40 -5.62
N GLY A 157 23.72 -6.71 -5.46
CA GLY A 157 24.94 -7.37 -5.00
C GLY A 157 24.63 -8.83 -4.64
N ALA A 158 25.64 -9.62 -4.27
CA ALA A 158 25.42 -10.97 -3.77
C ALA A 158 24.71 -10.92 -2.41
N THR A 159 23.68 -11.75 -2.24
CA THR A 159 22.98 -11.92 -0.95
C THR A 159 23.09 -13.36 -0.49
N HIS A 160 23.15 -13.57 0.83
CA HIS A 160 23.17 -14.91 1.38
C HIS A 160 21.95 -15.71 0.92
N ARG A 161 22.18 -16.93 0.45
CA ARG A 161 21.14 -17.81 -0.11
C ARG A 161 21.24 -19.20 0.48
N GLN A 162 20.14 -19.94 0.39
CA GLN A 162 20.17 -21.37 0.66
C GLN A 162 21.08 -22.07 -0.35
N PRO A 163 21.73 -23.17 0.06
CA PRO A 163 22.45 -24.00 -0.87
C PRO A 163 21.46 -24.53 -1.94
N HIS A 164 21.93 -24.69 -3.16
CA HIS A 164 21.12 -25.24 -4.25
C HIS A 164 21.90 -26.31 -5.00
N HIS A 165 21.19 -27.30 -5.50
CA HIS A 165 21.81 -28.37 -6.25
C HIS A 165 22.00 -27.96 -7.71
N VAL A 166 23.20 -28.12 -8.23
CA VAL A 166 23.51 -27.90 -9.64
C VAL A 166 23.86 -29.25 -10.27
N PRO A 167 23.15 -29.69 -11.33
CA PRO A 167 23.47 -30.92 -12.03
C PRO A 167 24.96 -31.01 -12.38
N GLY A 168 25.62 -32.11 -12.00
CA GLY A 168 27.06 -32.33 -12.23
C GLY A 168 28.02 -31.63 -11.27
N LYS A 169 27.57 -30.65 -10.47
CA LYS A 169 28.40 -29.96 -9.45
C LYS A 169 28.01 -30.31 -8.01
N GLY A 170 26.86 -30.95 -7.81
CA GLY A 170 26.37 -31.28 -6.47
C GLY A 170 25.77 -30.08 -5.75
N LEU A 171 25.83 -30.10 -4.42
CA LEU A 171 25.30 -29.04 -3.57
C LEU A 171 26.24 -27.82 -3.60
N VAL A 172 25.78 -26.71 -4.16
CA VAL A 172 26.54 -25.45 -4.21
C VAL A 172 26.22 -24.64 -2.96
N PRO A 173 27.23 -24.28 -2.13
CA PRO A 173 27.02 -23.47 -0.93
C PRO A 173 26.68 -22.01 -1.27
N CYS A 174 26.45 -21.22 -0.22
CA CYS A 174 26.34 -19.77 -0.37
C CYS A 174 27.68 -19.17 -0.85
N ASP A 175 27.63 -17.99 -1.47
CA ASP A 175 28.84 -17.29 -1.95
C ASP A 175 29.78 -16.90 -0.80
N CYS A 176 29.30 -16.85 0.46
CA CYS A 176 30.14 -16.68 1.64
C CYS A 176 30.89 -17.96 2.08
N GLY A 177 30.71 -19.08 1.37
CA GLY A 177 31.28 -20.38 1.70
C GLY A 177 30.48 -21.22 2.71
N VAL A 178 29.44 -20.66 3.32
CA VAL A 178 28.64 -21.34 4.35
C VAL A 178 27.38 -21.99 3.76
N ILE A 179 26.97 -23.14 4.30
CA ILE A 179 25.69 -23.79 3.99
C ILE A 179 24.62 -23.27 4.96
N HIS A 180 23.77 -22.36 4.49
CA HIS A 180 22.69 -21.81 5.33
C HIS A 180 21.46 -22.72 5.35
N GLY A 181 20.97 -23.04 6.56
CA GLY A 181 19.67 -23.66 6.76
C GLY A 181 18.49 -22.71 6.46
N ARG A 182 17.27 -23.26 6.37
CA ARG A 182 16.07 -22.50 5.97
C ARG A 182 15.75 -21.30 6.88
N ASN A 183 16.10 -21.40 8.16
CA ASN A 183 15.84 -20.39 9.18
C ASN A 183 17.07 -19.54 9.50
N SER A 184 18.15 -19.61 8.70
CA SER A 184 19.32 -18.77 8.96
C SER A 184 18.96 -17.29 8.85
N PRO A 185 19.29 -16.46 9.86
CA PRO A 185 18.95 -15.04 9.86
C PRO A 185 19.75 -14.24 8.81
N LEU A 186 20.87 -14.80 8.33
CA LEU A 186 21.67 -14.18 7.27
C LEU A 186 20.98 -14.22 5.91
N LEU A 187 20.02 -15.13 5.68
CA LEU A 187 19.40 -15.27 4.37
C LEU A 187 18.84 -13.95 3.85
N SER A 188 19.19 -13.62 2.60
CA SER A 188 18.83 -12.41 1.87
C SER A 188 19.46 -11.11 2.38
N THR A 189 20.35 -11.14 3.38
CA THR A 189 21.23 -10.00 3.64
C THR A 189 22.41 -10.01 2.65
N PRO A 190 23.06 -8.87 2.35
CA PRO A 190 24.25 -8.84 1.51
C PRO A 190 25.36 -9.71 2.07
N VAL A 191 26.05 -10.45 1.20
CA VAL A 191 27.27 -11.20 1.55
C VAL A 191 28.40 -10.24 1.91
N ASP A 192 28.52 -9.19 1.10
CA ASP A 192 29.40 -8.05 1.37
C ASP A 192 28.57 -6.77 1.40
N PRO A 193 28.29 -6.22 2.59
CA PRO A 193 27.55 -4.97 2.74
C PRO A 193 28.27 -3.73 2.21
N ASP A 194 29.56 -3.76 1.88
CA ASP A 194 30.28 -2.57 1.39
C ASP A 194 30.27 -2.47 -0.13
N SER A 195 30.24 -3.61 -0.84
CA SER A 195 30.07 -3.64 -2.30
C SER A 195 28.61 -3.64 -2.77
N TYR A 196 27.64 -3.82 -1.85
CA TYR A 196 26.22 -3.78 -2.19
C TYR A 196 25.78 -2.38 -2.65
N LYS A 197 25.10 -2.30 -3.81
CA LYS A 197 24.75 -1.03 -4.46
C LYS A 197 23.52 -0.37 -3.84
N TYR A 198 23.60 0.03 -2.57
CA TYR A 198 22.48 0.61 -1.81
C TYR A 198 21.89 1.87 -2.42
N ARG A 199 22.71 2.77 -2.96
CA ARG A 199 22.22 3.97 -3.65
C ARG A 199 21.26 3.60 -4.80
N ARG A 200 21.63 2.59 -5.59
CA ARG A 200 20.77 2.10 -6.68
C ARG A 200 19.52 1.42 -6.14
N ALA A 201 19.65 0.62 -5.09
CA ALA A 201 18.52 -0.02 -4.43
C ALA A 201 17.49 1.01 -3.91
N ALA A 202 17.97 2.10 -3.30
CA ALA A 202 17.14 3.19 -2.82
C ALA A 202 16.43 3.94 -3.96
N LEU A 203 17.15 4.28 -5.04
CA LEU A 203 16.54 4.92 -6.22
C LEU A 203 15.52 4.02 -6.91
N ASP A 204 15.85 2.74 -7.10
CA ASP A 204 14.91 1.77 -7.70
C ASP A 204 13.66 1.61 -6.81
N ALA A 205 13.79 1.70 -5.48
CA ALA A 205 12.65 1.68 -4.57
C ALA A 205 11.79 2.94 -4.66
N LEU A 206 12.40 4.13 -4.65
CA LEU A 206 11.72 5.42 -4.80
C LEU A 206 10.92 5.51 -6.10
N HIS A 207 11.45 4.93 -7.18
CA HIS A 207 10.83 4.97 -8.52
C HIS A 207 10.07 3.70 -8.90
N PHE A 208 9.93 2.73 -7.97
CA PHE A 208 9.23 1.47 -8.26
C PHE A 208 7.77 1.67 -8.69
N PRO A 209 6.96 2.55 -8.07
CA PRO A 209 5.58 2.79 -8.51
C PRO A 209 5.51 3.20 -9.99
N LYS A 210 6.35 4.15 -10.40
CA LYS A 210 6.43 4.61 -11.80
C LYS A 210 6.82 3.48 -12.76
N LEU A 211 7.66 2.54 -12.32
CA LEU A 211 7.99 1.35 -13.11
C LEU A 211 6.79 0.41 -13.27
N VAL A 212 6.01 0.21 -12.20
CA VAL A 212 4.77 -0.59 -12.21
C VAL A 212 3.74 0.02 -13.15
N ASP A 213 3.54 1.34 -13.10
CA ASP A 213 2.60 2.03 -13.99
C ASP A 213 2.99 1.82 -15.45
N ARG A 214 4.28 1.96 -15.78
CA ARG A 214 4.79 1.70 -17.13
C ARG A 214 4.60 0.24 -17.55
N PHE A 215 4.78 -0.71 -16.63
CA PHE A 215 4.51 -2.12 -16.92
C PHE A 215 3.04 -2.34 -17.28
N MET A 216 2.10 -1.81 -16.48
CA MET A 216 0.66 -1.98 -16.72
C MET A 216 0.21 -1.29 -18.01
N GLN A 217 0.73 -0.09 -18.30
CA GLN A 217 0.48 0.61 -19.57
C GLN A 217 0.97 -0.22 -20.77
N ASN A 218 2.19 -0.76 -20.69
CA ASN A 218 2.74 -1.60 -21.76
C ASN A 218 1.96 -2.91 -21.90
N LEU A 219 1.55 -3.52 -20.78
CA LEU A 219 0.73 -4.74 -20.76
C LEU A 219 -0.60 -4.50 -21.48
N ARG A 220 -1.32 -3.43 -21.15
CA ARG A 220 -2.59 -3.06 -21.82
C ARG A 220 -2.40 -2.85 -23.33
N ARG A 221 -1.35 -2.12 -23.73
CA ARG A 221 -1.04 -1.90 -25.15
C ARG A 221 -0.76 -3.19 -25.91
N CYS A 222 -0.04 -4.13 -25.30
CA CYS A 222 0.27 -5.42 -25.93
C CYS A 222 -0.90 -6.41 -25.86
N ALA A 223 -1.81 -6.24 -24.90
CA ALA A 223 -2.98 -7.07 -24.71
C ALA A 223 -4.17 -6.66 -25.59
N GLY A 224 -4.24 -5.38 -25.97
CA GLY A 224 -5.35 -4.83 -26.78
C GLY A 224 -6.65 -4.62 -26.00
N TYR A 225 -6.58 -4.51 -24.67
CA TYR A 225 -7.75 -4.18 -23.84
C TYR A 225 -7.34 -3.47 -22.54
N LYS A 226 -8.31 -2.85 -21.86
CA LYS A 226 -8.10 -2.20 -20.56
C LYS A 226 -7.96 -3.22 -19.43
N ALA A 227 -6.86 -3.98 -19.43
CA ALA A 227 -6.54 -4.93 -18.36
C ALA A 227 -6.58 -4.25 -16.98
N GLN A 228 -7.52 -4.70 -16.16
CA GLN A 228 -7.68 -4.25 -14.77
C GLN A 228 -6.86 -5.13 -13.84
N TYR A 229 -6.42 -4.57 -12.72
CA TYR A 229 -5.63 -5.30 -11.75
C TYR A 229 -5.93 -4.90 -10.31
N PHE A 230 -5.70 -5.86 -9.41
CA PHE A 230 -5.51 -5.65 -7.99
C PHE A 230 -4.10 -6.10 -7.65
N ALA A 231 -3.26 -5.20 -7.15
CA ALA A 231 -1.87 -5.49 -6.88
C ALA A 231 -1.41 -4.97 -5.51
N VAL A 232 -0.41 -5.64 -4.97
CA VAL A 232 0.19 -5.31 -3.68
C VAL A 232 1.69 -5.26 -3.81
N VAL A 233 2.28 -4.18 -3.29
CA VAL A 233 3.72 -3.98 -3.19
C VAL A 233 4.21 -4.48 -1.84
N GLU A 234 5.14 -5.42 -1.90
CA GLU A 234 5.76 -6.07 -0.76
C GLU A 234 7.29 -6.02 -0.91
N PRO A 235 8.05 -5.88 0.19
CA PRO A 235 9.49 -6.09 0.14
C PRO A 235 9.79 -7.58 0.07
N GLN A 236 10.72 -7.97 -0.80
CA GLN A 236 11.38 -9.26 -0.66
C GLN A 236 12.33 -9.24 0.53
N LYS A 237 12.74 -10.41 1.02
CA LYS A 237 13.70 -10.54 2.13
C LYS A 237 15.05 -9.82 1.91
N ARG A 238 15.36 -9.34 0.70
CA ARG A 238 16.52 -8.47 0.42
C ARG A 238 16.19 -6.97 0.37
N LEU A 239 15.03 -6.59 0.93
CA LEU A 239 14.45 -5.25 0.96
C LEU A 239 14.11 -4.62 -0.41
N ALA A 240 14.28 -5.36 -1.50
CA ALA A 240 13.87 -4.91 -2.83
C ALA A 240 12.35 -4.98 -2.97
N PRO A 241 11.69 -3.90 -3.46
CA PRO A 241 10.28 -3.95 -3.80
C PRO A 241 9.92 -5.04 -4.80
N HIS A 242 8.75 -5.62 -4.58
CA HIS A 242 8.18 -6.74 -5.31
C HIS A 242 6.69 -6.51 -5.45
N LEU A 243 6.14 -6.77 -6.63
CA LEU A 243 4.70 -6.64 -6.89
C LEU A 243 4.09 -8.03 -7.04
N HIS A 244 2.96 -8.25 -6.38
CA HIS A 244 2.03 -9.32 -6.70
C HIS A 244 0.77 -8.70 -7.29
N ALA A 245 0.30 -9.20 -8.43
CA ALA A 245 -0.86 -8.64 -9.12
C ALA A 245 -1.81 -9.75 -9.59
N ALA A 246 -3.06 -9.67 -9.14
CA ALA A 246 -4.21 -10.26 -9.82
C ALA A 246 -4.55 -9.36 -11.01
N VAL A 247 -4.56 -9.92 -12.23
CA VAL A 247 -4.91 -9.18 -13.45
C VAL A 247 -6.09 -9.88 -14.11
N ARG A 248 -7.14 -9.11 -14.45
CA ARG A 248 -8.34 -9.64 -15.11
C ARG A 248 -8.06 -9.94 -16.58
N GLY A 249 -8.48 -11.14 -17.01
CA GLY A 249 -8.24 -11.64 -18.36
C GLY A 249 -6.86 -12.23 -18.54
N THR A 250 -6.58 -12.75 -19.73
CA THR A 250 -5.33 -13.47 -20.03
C THR A 250 -4.54 -12.83 -21.16
N VAL A 251 -3.23 -12.88 -21.03
CA VAL A 251 -2.24 -12.38 -21.98
C VAL A 251 -1.19 -13.47 -22.13
N ALA A 252 -0.72 -13.71 -23.35
CA ALA A 252 0.25 -14.77 -23.62
C ALA A 252 1.52 -14.59 -22.75
N ARG A 253 2.02 -15.70 -22.20
CA ARG A 253 3.17 -15.68 -21.27
C ARG A 253 4.41 -15.01 -21.89
N ASP A 254 4.64 -15.22 -23.18
CA ASP A 254 5.77 -14.62 -23.88
C ASP A 254 5.59 -13.12 -24.08
N THR A 255 4.37 -12.64 -24.31
CA THR A 255 4.05 -11.21 -24.32
C THR A 255 4.32 -10.58 -22.96
N VAL A 256 3.90 -11.22 -21.85
CA VAL A 256 4.18 -10.71 -20.49
C VAL A 256 5.69 -10.62 -20.22
N ARG A 257 6.46 -11.63 -20.64
CA ARG A 257 7.93 -11.62 -20.52
C ARG A 257 8.57 -10.51 -21.36
N GLN A 258 8.11 -10.31 -22.60
CA GLN A 258 8.58 -9.23 -23.47
C GLN A 258 8.26 -7.86 -22.88
N VAL A 259 7.03 -7.66 -22.40
CA VAL A 259 6.61 -6.42 -21.72
C VAL A 259 7.50 -6.13 -20.53
N ALA A 260 7.72 -7.11 -19.65
CA ALA A 260 8.57 -6.90 -18.48
C ALA A 260 10.02 -6.57 -18.86
N LYS A 261 10.59 -7.28 -19.85
CA LYS A 261 11.94 -7.02 -20.36
C LYS A 261 12.08 -5.63 -21.01
N ALA A 262 11.04 -5.17 -21.71
CA ALA A 262 11.03 -3.88 -22.38
C ALA A 262 10.68 -2.71 -21.45
N THR A 263 10.14 -2.97 -20.25
CA THR A 263 9.67 -1.93 -19.35
C THR A 263 10.83 -1.31 -18.58
N TYR A 264 10.94 0.01 -18.69
CA TYR A 264 11.86 0.85 -17.93
C TYR A 264 11.21 2.20 -17.60
N HIS A 265 11.72 2.90 -16.61
CA HIS A 265 11.39 4.29 -16.34
C HIS A 265 12.67 5.13 -16.25
N GLN A 266 12.73 6.22 -17.02
CA GLN A 266 13.85 7.18 -17.03
C GLN A 266 13.50 8.37 -16.14
N VAL A 267 14.41 8.70 -15.23
CA VAL A 267 14.29 9.84 -14.33
C VAL A 267 15.14 10.97 -14.91
N TRP A 268 14.49 11.87 -15.64
CA TRP A 268 15.11 13.07 -16.23
C TRP A 268 15.04 14.24 -15.24
N TRP A 269 15.83 14.13 -14.19
CA TRP A 269 15.94 15.12 -13.12
C TRP A 269 17.34 15.75 -13.10
N PRO A 270 17.53 16.91 -12.44
CA PRO A 270 18.84 17.47 -12.17
C PRO A 270 19.76 16.44 -11.50
N SER A 271 21.07 16.57 -11.69
CA SER A 271 22.02 15.59 -11.13
C SER A 271 21.97 15.59 -9.61
N HIS A 272 21.65 14.43 -9.02
CA HIS A 272 21.67 14.21 -7.58
C HIS A 272 22.72 13.14 -7.18
N GLN A 273 23.78 12.98 -7.98
CA GLN A 273 24.79 11.93 -7.77
C GLN A 273 25.60 12.12 -6.48
N ARG A 274 25.98 13.37 -6.18
CA ARG A 274 26.76 13.73 -4.99
C ARG A 274 26.11 14.93 -4.30
N PRO A 275 25.94 14.90 -2.97
CA PRO A 275 25.45 16.06 -2.24
C PRO A 275 26.48 17.20 -2.30
N VAL A 276 25.98 18.41 -2.57
CA VAL A 276 26.73 19.67 -2.52
C VAL A 276 26.73 20.25 -1.11
N TYR A 277 25.63 20.05 -0.35
CA TYR A 277 25.42 20.56 1.00
C TYR A 277 25.11 19.44 1.99
N GLY A 278 25.29 19.72 3.29
CA GLY A 278 25.09 18.74 4.37
C GLY A 278 25.98 17.51 4.25
N CYS A 279 27.17 17.66 3.67
CA CYS A 279 28.18 16.63 3.49
C CYS A 279 29.47 16.99 4.26
N ALA A 280 30.42 16.07 4.39
CA ALA A 280 31.62 16.30 5.20
C ALA A 280 32.47 17.50 4.73
N SER A 281 32.48 17.80 3.43
CA SER A 281 33.21 18.94 2.85
C SER A 281 32.42 20.26 2.89
N ASN A 282 31.11 20.20 3.07
CA ASN A 282 30.23 21.36 3.15
C ASN A 282 29.04 21.02 4.07
N PRO A 283 29.22 21.19 5.40
CA PRO A 283 28.24 20.74 6.38
C PRO A 283 26.99 21.63 6.42
N ASP A 284 27.12 22.89 6.00
CA ASP A 284 26.04 23.86 6.04
C ASP A 284 25.00 23.56 4.95
N MET A 285 23.74 23.88 5.24
CA MET A 285 22.61 23.71 4.33
C MET A 285 22.19 25.07 3.76
N PRO A 286 21.60 25.12 2.55
CA PRO A 286 21.05 26.34 1.99
C PRO A 286 20.02 26.99 2.91
N VAL A 287 19.99 28.32 2.92
CA VAL A 287 19.09 29.11 3.78
C VAL A 287 18.08 29.86 2.93
N TRP A 288 16.88 30.07 3.46
CA TRP A 288 15.87 30.89 2.82
C TRP A 288 16.22 32.38 2.99
N ASP A 289 16.29 33.11 1.88
CA ASP A 289 16.41 34.57 1.88
C ASP A 289 15.04 35.20 1.63
N GLU A 290 14.49 35.85 2.66
CA GLU A 290 13.15 36.46 2.62
C GLU A 290 13.04 37.62 1.62
N MET A 291 14.16 38.30 1.32
CA MET A 291 14.15 39.43 0.38
C MET A 291 14.15 38.95 -1.08
N ALA A 292 14.90 37.88 -1.36
CA ALA A 292 14.95 37.25 -2.67
C ALA A 292 13.78 36.30 -2.92
N GLY A 293 13.12 35.82 -1.86
CA GLY A 293 12.10 34.77 -1.94
C GLY A 293 12.66 33.47 -2.51
N ALA A 294 13.90 33.14 -2.15
CA ALA A 294 14.64 32.02 -2.73
C ALA A 294 15.65 31.41 -1.74
N PHE A 295 16.06 30.18 -2.00
CA PHE A 295 17.17 29.57 -1.28
C PHE A 295 18.52 30.07 -1.80
N VAL A 296 19.43 30.34 -0.87
CA VAL A 296 20.79 30.80 -1.16
C VAL A 296 21.84 29.91 -0.53
N ASP A 297 23.01 29.88 -1.15
CA ASP A 297 24.20 29.28 -0.58
C ASP A 297 24.60 30.04 0.69
N PRO A 298 24.79 29.36 1.84
CA PRO A 298 24.99 30.01 3.13
C PRO A 298 26.35 30.74 3.23
N SER A 299 27.33 30.37 2.39
CA SER A 299 28.69 30.92 2.44
C SER A 299 28.89 32.08 1.46
N THR A 300 28.24 32.03 0.30
CA THR A 300 28.41 33.00 -0.78
C THR A 300 27.21 33.93 -0.96
N GLY A 301 26.04 33.58 -0.42
CA GLY A 301 24.79 34.28 -0.69
C GLY A 301 24.27 34.11 -2.13
N ALA A 302 24.88 33.23 -2.92
CA ALA A 302 24.46 32.98 -4.30
C ALA A 302 23.10 32.27 -4.34
N LEU A 303 22.20 32.72 -5.21
CA LEU A 303 20.91 32.07 -5.43
C LEU A 303 21.10 30.63 -5.95
N LEU A 304 20.37 29.68 -5.38
CA LEU A 304 20.28 28.33 -5.93
C LEU A 304 19.39 28.35 -7.18
N PRO A 305 19.72 27.56 -8.22
CA PRO A 305 18.86 27.42 -9.39
C PRO A 305 17.50 26.85 -8.98
N THR A 306 16.43 27.37 -9.59
CA THR A 306 15.09 26.82 -9.43
C THR A 306 14.99 25.44 -10.08
N TRP A 307 13.98 24.67 -9.68
CA TRP A 307 13.68 23.38 -10.31
C TRP A 307 13.56 23.50 -11.83
N ASP A 308 12.83 24.50 -12.31
CA ASP A 308 12.63 24.72 -13.75
C ASP A 308 13.91 25.15 -14.46
N GLN A 309 14.72 26.02 -13.85
CA GLN A 309 16.03 26.39 -14.41
C GLN A 309 16.94 25.17 -14.54
N ALA A 310 17.03 24.34 -13.49
CA ALA A 310 17.85 23.13 -13.52
C ALA A 310 17.34 22.11 -14.56
N LEU A 311 16.04 22.10 -14.84
CA LEU A 311 15.42 21.27 -15.88
C LEU A 311 15.61 21.83 -17.29
N ASP A 312 15.63 23.14 -17.45
CA ASP A 312 15.93 23.84 -18.70
C ASP A 312 17.40 23.65 -19.07
N ASP A 313 18.33 23.78 -18.10
CA ASP A 313 19.75 23.48 -18.25
C ASP A 313 19.98 22.03 -18.69
N LEU A 314 19.30 21.08 -18.04
CA LEU A 314 19.32 19.66 -18.42
C LEU A 314 18.80 19.43 -19.84
N GLY A 315 17.79 20.18 -20.27
CA GLY A 315 17.21 20.10 -21.61
C GLY A 315 18.10 20.70 -22.70
N ALA A 316 18.85 21.76 -22.35
CA ALA A 316 19.78 22.44 -23.24
C ALA A 316 21.08 21.66 -23.45
N ASP A 317 21.50 20.83 -22.49
CA ASP A 317 22.69 19.98 -22.60
C ASP A 317 22.49 18.82 -23.59
N PRO A 318 23.16 18.80 -24.77
CA PRO A 318 23.01 17.73 -25.74
C PRO A 318 23.55 16.39 -25.22
N THR A 319 24.49 16.42 -24.27
CA THR A 319 25.14 15.25 -23.65
C THR A 319 24.37 14.72 -22.44
N ALA A 320 23.28 15.39 -22.04
CA ALA A 320 22.49 14.99 -20.90
C ALA A 320 22.01 13.53 -20.98
N HIS A 321 22.04 12.88 -19.83
CA HIS A 321 21.58 11.52 -19.62
C HIS A 321 20.58 11.51 -18.45
N PRO A 322 19.64 10.55 -18.41
CA PRO A 322 18.74 10.45 -17.27
C PRO A 322 19.54 10.20 -15.99
N ALA A 323 19.19 10.92 -14.92
CA ALA A 323 19.84 10.80 -13.61
C ALA A 323 19.74 9.38 -13.05
N HIS A 324 18.68 8.65 -13.41
CA HIS A 324 18.49 7.25 -13.07
C HIS A 324 17.61 6.51 -14.09
N VAL A 325 17.84 5.20 -14.25
CA VAL A 325 16.97 4.32 -15.06
C VAL A 325 16.64 3.06 -14.28
N VAL A 326 15.38 2.93 -13.88
CA VAL A 326 14.85 1.78 -13.15
C VAL A 326 14.27 0.75 -14.12
N ARG A 327 14.50 -0.54 -13.84
CA ARG A 327 14.09 -1.69 -14.67
C ARG A 327 13.66 -2.86 -13.82
N LEU A 328 12.81 -3.72 -14.39
CA LEU A 328 12.51 -5.02 -13.81
C LEU A 328 13.72 -5.96 -13.90
N GLY A 329 13.82 -6.88 -12.95
CA GLY A 329 14.74 -8.00 -12.99
C GLY A 329 14.34 -9.03 -14.05
N SER A 330 15.21 -10.02 -14.27
CA SER A 330 14.95 -11.11 -15.23
C SER A 330 13.92 -12.13 -14.73
N GLN A 331 13.64 -12.16 -13.43
CA GLN A 331 12.70 -13.07 -12.82
C GLN A 331 11.29 -12.48 -12.82
N ILE A 332 10.38 -13.14 -13.55
CA ILE A 332 8.94 -12.86 -13.57
C ILE A 332 8.24 -14.19 -13.36
N ASP A 333 7.33 -14.24 -12.40
CA ASP A 333 6.41 -15.38 -12.26
C ASP A 333 5.05 -15.03 -12.87
N TYR A 334 4.47 -16.02 -13.54
CA TYR A 334 3.21 -15.92 -14.27
C TYR A 334 2.42 -17.20 -14.06
N GLN A 335 1.18 -17.06 -13.62
CA GLN A 335 0.25 -18.17 -13.47
C GLN A 335 -1.11 -17.79 -14.02
N GLY A 336 -1.69 -18.66 -14.87
CA GLY A 336 -3.09 -18.57 -15.26
C GLY A 336 -3.97 -19.19 -14.19
N ILE A 337 -5.02 -18.48 -13.77
CA ILE A 337 -5.99 -18.92 -12.76
C ILE A 337 -7.39 -18.86 -13.37
N ILE A 338 -8.19 -19.90 -13.11
CA ILE A 338 -9.58 -20.02 -13.58
C ILE A 338 -10.49 -19.86 -12.37
N ALA A 339 -11.63 -19.19 -12.55
CA ALA A 339 -12.60 -18.86 -11.50
C ALA A 339 -13.05 -20.08 -10.69
N ASP A 340 -13.41 -21.17 -11.35
CA ASP A 340 -13.94 -22.42 -10.74
C ASP A 340 -12.95 -23.14 -9.79
N SER A 341 -11.74 -22.61 -9.61
CA SER A 341 -10.73 -23.18 -8.71
C SER A 341 -10.65 -22.37 -7.41
N ASP A 342 -11.71 -22.41 -6.60
CA ASP A 342 -11.81 -21.65 -5.33
C ASP A 342 -10.59 -21.80 -4.44
N ALA A 343 -10.02 -23.01 -4.35
CA ALA A 343 -8.80 -23.25 -3.58
C ALA A 343 -7.60 -22.45 -4.12
N LYS A 344 -7.43 -22.37 -5.44
CA LYS A 344 -6.33 -21.60 -6.08
C LYS A 344 -6.58 -20.10 -5.98
N VAL A 345 -7.81 -19.65 -6.27
CA VAL A 345 -8.21 -18.24 -6.15
C VAL A 345 -8.04 -17.78 -4.70
N GLY A 346 -8.58 -18.54 -3.74
CA GLY A 346 -8.45 -18.27 -2.31
C GLY A 346 -6.99 -18.21 -1.85
N LYS A 347 -6.15 -19.16 -2.28
CA LYS A 347 -4.70 -19.14 -1.98
C LYS A 347 -4.01 -17.91 -2.56
N ALA A 348 -4.31 -17.54 -3.80
CA ALA A 348 -3.69 -16.39 -4.46
C ALA A 348 -4.16 -15.05 -3.87
N VAL A 349 -5.43 -14.90 -3.54
CA VAL A 349 -5.97 -13.75 -2.78
C VAL A 349 -5.34 -13.69 -1.40
N GLY A 350 -5.21 -14.83 -0.71
CA GLY A 350 -4.51 -14.93 0.57
C GLY A 350 -3.06 -14.48 0.48
N TYR A 351 -2.38 -14.77 -0.63
CA TYR A 351 -1.02 -14.35 -0.89
C TYR A 351 -0.92 -12.84 -1.20
N LEU A 352 -1.79 -12.29 -2.07
CA LEU A 352 -1.89 -10.83 -2.33
C LEU A 352 -2.11 -10.02 -1.06
N THR A 353 -2.92 -10.56 -0.15
CA THR A 353 -3.32 -9.85 1.05
C THR A 353 -2.45 -10.17 2.26
N LYS A 354 -1.42 -11.03 2.11
CA LYS A 354 -0.63 -11.57 3.22
C LYS A 354 0.09 -10.49 4.01
N TYR A 355 0.69 -9.51 3.32
CA TYR A 355 1.51 -8.48 3.98
C TYR A 355 0.90 -7.08 3.94
N LEU A 356 -0.41 -6.98 3.69
CA LEU A 356 -1.13 -5.71 3.80
C LEU A 356 -1.02 -5.08 5.19
N GLY A 357 -0.95 -5.93 6.21
CA GLY A 357 -0.84 -5.53 7.61
C GLY A 357 0.56 -5.19 8.10
N LYS A 358 1.62 -5.53 7.36
CA LYS A 358 3.01 -5.41 7.81
C LYS A 358 3.66 -4.18 7.22
N ALA A 359 4.43 -3.40 7.95
CA ALA A 359 5.23 -2.33 7.35
C ALA A 359 6.32 -2.91 6.43
N ILE A 360 6.83 -2.10 5.50
CA ILE A 360 7.88 -2.56 4.58
C ILE A 360 9.19 -2.76 5.36
N GLY A 361 9.46 -1.89 6.34
CA GLY A 361 10.58 -2.01 7.27
C GLY A 361 10.53 -3.26 8.16
N GLU A 362 9.39 -3.93 8.31
CA GLU A 362 9.21 -5.12 9.15
C GLU A 362 9.54 -6.43 8.39
N THR A 363 10.27 -6.36 7.27
CA THR A 363 10.58 -7.52 6.41
C THR A 363 11.29 -8.65 7.15
N TYR A 364 12.20 -8.31 8.06
CA TYR A 364 13.00 -9.29 8.82
C TYR A 364 12.37 -9.69 10.14
N GLY A 365 11.46 -8.87 10.68
CA GLY A 365 10.90 -8.98 12.01
C GLY A 365 10.25 -7.66 12.42
N GLU A 366 9.35 -7.72 13.41
CA GLU A 366 8.66 -6.55 13.96
C GLU A 366 9.47 -5.91 15.10
N ASP A 367 10.13 -6.73 15.92
CA ASP A 367 11.02 -6.27 16.99
C ASP A 367 12.45 -6.07 16.47
N ARG A 368 13.00 -4.87 16.71
CA ARG A 368 14.36 -4.49 16.32
C ARG A 368 15.42 -5.17 17.17
N ASP A 369 15.13 -5.40 18.45
CA ASP A 369 16.09 -5.95 19.40
C ASP A 369 16.29 -7.45 19.18
N GLU A 370 15.33 -8.08 18.48
CA GLU A 370 15.39 -9.47 18.02
C GLU A 370 16.06 -9.63 16.63
N LEU A 371 16.31 -8.54 15.90
CA LEU A 371 16.92 -8.62 14.57
C LEU A 371 18.40 -8.99 14.66
N HIS A 372 18.82 -9.90 13.78
CA HIS A 372 20.23 -10.23 13.65
C HIS A 372 21.03 -9.00 13.18
N PRO A 373 22.25 -8.75 13.69
CA PRO A 373 23.04 -7.56 13.35
C PRO A 373 23.21 -7.30 11.85
N ALA A 374 23.39 -8.36 11.05
CA ALA A 374 23.47 -8.26 9.59
C ALA A 374 22.19 -7.73 8.92
N GLN A 375 21.01 -8.14 9.41
CA GLN A 375 19.71 -7.67 8.92
C GLN A 375 19.49 -6.20 9.28
N LEU A 376 19.81 -5.85 10.52
CA LEU A 376 19.75 -4.47 11.01
C LEU A 376 20.70 -3.55 10.23
N ALA A 377 21.94 -3.98 10.00
CA ALA A 377 22.93 -3.26 9.21
C ALA A 377 22.47 -3.06 7.75
N HIS A 378 21.90 -4.10 7.14
CA HIS A 378 21.37 -4.01 5.78
C HIS A 378 20.23 -2.98 5.67
N MET A 379 19.25 -3.05 6.58
CA MET A 379 18.15 -2.09 6.63
C MET A 379 18.64 -0.66 6.89
N ASN A 380 19.55 -0.47 7.84
CA ASN A 380 20.09 0.85 8.17
C ASN A 380 20.86 1.45 6.99
N LYS A 381 21.69 0.66 6.29
CA LYS A 381 22.42 1.13 5.10
C LYS A 381 21.47 1.53 3.98
N LEU A 382 20.41 0.75 3.71
CA LEU A 382 19.40 1.13 2.71
C LEU A 382 18.66 2.41 3.10
N HIS A 383 18.20 2.49 4.36
CA HIS A 383 17.49 3.65 4.88
C HIS A 383 18.34 4.92 4.83
N ALA A 384 19.63 4.84 5.15
CA ALA A 384 20.55 5.97 5.08
C ALA A 384 20.61 6.60 3.67
N HIS A 385 20.56 5.78 2.61
CA HIS A 385 20.48 6.28 1.24
C HIS A 385 19.11 6.85 0.90
N VAL A 386 18.03 6.13 1.25
CA VAL A 386 16.65 6.59 1.00
C VAL A 386 16.39 7.95 1.65
N ARG A 387 16.90 8.18 2.86
CA ARG A 387 16.68 9.40 3.65
C ARG A 387 17.18 10.67 2.96
N VAL A 388 18.25 10.58 2.15
CA VAL A 388 18.94 11.76 1.58
C VAL A 388 18.71 11.95 0.09
N LEU A 389 18.21 10.92 -0.62
CA LEU A 389 17.91 11.01 -2.04
C LEU A 389 16.58 11.76 -2.26
N PRO A 390 16.41 12.51 -3.36
CA PRO A 390 15.14 13.16 -3.66
C PRO A 390 14.08 12.12 -4.08
N CYS A 391 12.86 12.22 -3.55
CA CYS A 391 11.74 11.31 -3.89
C CYS A 391 10.77 11.85 -4.94
N SER A 392 10.71 13.18 -5.12
CA SER A 392 9.82 13.90 -6.04
C SER A 392 10.43 15.27 -6.40
N PRO A 393 9.87 16.02 -7.37
CA PRO A 393 10.29 17.40 -7.68
C PRO A 393 10.24 18.36 -6.47
N GLU A 394 9.26 18.19 -5.58
CA GLU A 394 9.00 19.02 -4.40
C GLU A 394 9.83 18.58 -3.18
N CYS A 395 10.66 17.55 -3.33
CA CYS A 395 11.39 16.97 -2.22
C CYS A 395 12.44 17.93 -1.67
N ALA A 396 12.35 18.25 -0.37
CA ALA A 396 13.31 19.11 0.33
C ALA A 396 14.78 18.64 0.27
N ASN A 397 15.03 17.37 -0.09
CA ASN A 397 16.38 16.87 -0.33
C ASN A 397 17.07 17.49 -1.55
N TRP A 398 16.35 18.14 -2.48
CA TRP A 398 16.97 18.87 -3.60
C TRP A 398 17.95 19.94 -3.13
N LEU A 399 17.69 20.56 -1.98
CA LEU A 399 18.60 21.54 -1.36
C LEU A 399 19.96 20.93 -1.01
N ARG A 400 20.04 19.63 -0.72
CA ARG A 400 21.33 18.93 -0.56
C ARG A 400 22.14 18.88 -1.85
N TYR A 401 21.47 18.95 -2.99
CA TYR A 401 22.05 18.83 -4.33
C TYR A 401 22.15 20.19 -5.04
N GLY A 402 21.91 21.29 -4.32
CA GLY A 402 22.03 22.65 -4.85
C GLY A 402 20.95 23.03 -5.86
N VAL A 403 19.76 22.44 -5.72
CA VAL A 403 18.58 22.81 -6.53
C VAL A 403 17.44 23.17 -5.59
N THR A 404 16.74 24.26 -5.87
CA THR A 404 15.53 24.63 -5.15
C THR A 404 14.39 23.67 -5.56
N PRO A 405 13.71 22.99 -4.62
CA PRO A 405 12.60 22.08 -4.95
C PRO A 405 11.48 22.82 -5.70
N LYS A 406 10.70 22.07 -6.50
CA LYS A 406 9.51 22.62 -7.16
C LYS A 406 8.56 23.20 -6.09
N ASP A 407 8.04 24.39 -6.35
CA ASP A 407 7.07 25.11 -5.49
C ASP A 407 7.55 25.33 -4.04
N ALA A 408 8.87 25.36 -3.81
CA ALA A 408 9.42 25.57 -2.48
C ALA A 408 9.22 27.01 -1.97
N ASP A 409 8.90 27.13 -0.69
CA ASP A 409 8.80 28.38 0.06
C ASP A 409 9.69 28.35 1.32
N GLY A 410 9.64 29.41 2.12
CA GLY A 410 10.41 29.53 3.36
C GLY A 410 10.04 28.52 4.46
N HIS A 411 8.98 27.72 4.29
CA HIS A 411 8.64 26.64 5.24
C HIS A 411 9.37 25.33 4.93
N VAL A 412 10.00 25.21 3.76
CA VAL A 412 10.77 24.02 3.40
C VAL A 412 12.05 23.94 4.22
N VAL A 413 12.16 22.92 5.07
CA VAL A 413 13.36 22.67 5.87
C VAL A 413 14.36 21.84 5.04
N PRO A 414 15.59 22.36 4.80
CA PRO A 414 16.58 21.67 3.98
C PRO A 414 16.89 20.25 4.48
N GLY A 415 16.68 19.26 3.62
CA GLY A 415 16.97 17.87 3.93
C GLY A 415 15.97 17.16 4.85
N GLU A 416 14.83 17.79 5.16
CA GLU A 416 13.72 17.22 5.95
C GLU A 416 12.44 17.13 5.11
N CYS A 417 12.42 16.19 4.16
CA CYS A 417 11.23 15.96 3.36
C CYS A 417 10.15 15.22 4.18
N PRO A 418 8.90 15.70 4.22
CA PRO A 418 7.81 15.08 5.00
C PRO A 418 7.27 13.79 4.36
N SER A 419 7.73 13.43 3.15
CA SER A 419 7.31 12.21 2.48
C SER A 419 7.70 10.99 3.30
N LYS A 420 6.69 10.14 3.56
CA LYS A 420 6.90 8.85 4.23
C LYS A 420 7.88 7.93 3.51
N ALA A 421 8.21 8.20 2.23
CA ALA A 421 9.26 7.49 1.50
C ALA A 421 10.59 7.46 2.28
N HIS A 422 10.90 8.53 3.00
CA HIS A 422 12.13 8.68 3.78
C HIS A 422 12.07 7.99 5.15
N ASP A 423 10.90 7.50 5.55
CA ASP A 423 10.73 6.76 6.80
C ASP A 423 11.32 5.36 6.69
N ARG A 424 11.87 4.92 7.82
CA ARG A 424 12.34 3.55 7.99
C ARG A 424 11.23 2.51 7.80
N GLU A 425 9.97 2.85 8.12
CA GLU A 425 8.81 1.96 7.92
C GLU A 425 8.54 1.67 6.43
N HIS A 426 8.94 2.57 5.52
CA HIS A 426 8.57 2.52 4.10
C HIS A 426 9.75 2.22 3.17
N LEU A 427 11.00 2.50 3.58
CA LEU A 427 12.22 2.16 2.83
C LEU A 427 12.17 2.56 1.34
N GLY A 428 11.70 3.77 1.05
CA GLY A 428 11.63 4.33 -0.31
C GLY A 428 10.27 4.21 -0.98
N LEU A 429 9.33 3.43 -0.44
CA LEU A 429 7.99 3.31 -1.00
C LEU A 429 7.02 4.31 -0.34
N GLY A 430 7.09 5.56 -0.78
CA GLY A 430 6.22 6.66 -0.31
C GLY A 430 4.78 6.62 -0.83
N GLY A 431 4.49 5.77 -1.81
CA GLY A 431 3.16 5.68 -2.43
C GLY A 431 2.15 4.79 -1.69
N ARG A 432 1.06 4.48 -2.39
CA ARG A 432 0.11 3.43 -2.00
C ARG A 432 0.75 2.07 -2.23
N ARG A 433 0.55 1.15 -1.27
CA ARG A 433 1.02 -0.24 -1.40
C ARG A 433 0.00 -1.18 -2.03
N VAL A 434 -1.27 -0.80 -1.97
CA VAL A 434 -2.36 -1.52 -2.64
C VAL A 434 -2.76 -0.69 -3.84
N LEU A 435 -2.56 -1.25 -5.02
CA LEU A 435 -2.85 -0.62 -6.31
C LEU A 435 -4.05 -1.34 -6.90
N VAL A 436 -5.16 -0.63 -7.08
CA VAL A 436 -6.40 -1.21 -7.60
C VAL A 436 -6.86 -0.35 -8.75
N SER A 437 -7.05 -0.95 -9.92
CA SER A 437 -7.62 -0.22 -11.05
C SER A 437 -9.03 0.26 -10.73
N ARG A 438 -9.41 1.44 -11.24
CA ARG A 438 -10.72 2.06 -10.99
C ARG A 438 -11.88 1.16 -11.37
N GLN A 439 -11.82 0.57 -12.57
CA GLN A 439 -12.82 -0.36 -13.09
C GLN A 439 -12.54 -1.81 -12.62
N TRP A 440 -11.88 -2.00 -11.47
CA TRP A 440 -11.74 -3.32 -10.88
C TRP A 440 -13.07 -3.84 -10.34
N THR A 441 -13.84 -3.04 -9.60
CA THR A 441 -15.20 -3.44 -9.19
C THR A 441 -16.26 -2.43 -9.61
N GLY A 442 -15.87 -1.21 -9.96
CA GLY A 442 -16.79 -0.07 -10.06
C GLY A 442 -17.20 0.50 -8.70
N LYS A 443 -16.77 -0.12 -7.60
CA LYS A 443 -17.12 0.26 -6.23
C LYS A 443 -15.95 0.86 -5.45
N THR A 444 -16.26 1.85 -4.63
CA THR A 444 -15.45 2.43 -3.57
C THR A 444 -15.35 1.49 -2.36
N LEU A 445 -14.37 1.71 -1.49
CA LEU A 445 -14.26 0.95 -0.24
C LEU A 445 -15.45 1.18 0.70
N THR A 446 -16.12 2.33 0.61
CA THR A 446 -17.31 2.65 1.40
C THR A 446 -18.48 1.78 0.95
N GLU A 447 -18.70 1.64 -0.35
CA GLU A 447 -19.72 0.74 -0.90
C GLU A 447 -19.43 -0.73 -0.55
N HIS A 448 -18.17 -1.18 -0.66
CA HIS A 448 -17.79 -2.52 -0.18
C HIS A 448 -18.10 -2.73 1.31
N ARG A 449 -17.99 -1.70 2.15
CA ARG A 449 -18.40 -1.80 3.57
C ARG A 449 -19.92 -1.87 3.70
N ALA A 450 -20.65 -1.08 2.90
CA ALA A 450 -22.12 -1.07 2.88
C ALA A 450 -22.69 -2.44 2.47
N ASP A 451 -22.13 -3.06 1.43
CA ASP A 451 -22.51 -4.41 0.99
C ASP A 451 -22.36 -5.44 2.13
N ARG A 452 -21.25 -5.35 2.88
CA ARG A 452 -21.01 -6.24 4.03
C ARG A 452 -22.00 -6.03 5.15
N SER A 453 -22.34 -4.77 5.48
CA SER A 453 -23.36 -4.48 6.49
C SER A 453 -24.74 -4.93 6.05
N GLU A 454 -25.04 -4.85 4.75
CA GLU A 454 -26.33 -5.26 4.19
C GLU A 454 -26.54 -6.77 4.30
N VAL A 455 -25.51 -7.59 4.03
CA VAL A 455 -25.58 -9.04 4.24
C VAL A 455 -25.88 -9.39 5.70
N VAL A 456 -25.23 -8.70 6.65
CA VAL A 456 -25.48 -8.88 8.09
C VAL A 456 -26.93 -8.50 8.43
N ARG A 457 -27.41 -7.37 7.90
CA ARG A 457 -28.78 -6.89 8.08
C ARG A 457 -29.83 -7.89 7.59
N GLN A 458 -29.66 -8.40 6.36
CA GLN A 458 -30.57 -9.37 5.77
C GLN A 458 -30.60 -10.67 6.59
N THR A 459 -29.45 -11.13 7.07
CA THR A 459 -29.35 -12.34 7.90
C THR A 459 -30.09 -12.17 9.23
N LEU A 460 -29.93 -11.02 9.89
CA LEU A 460 -30.60 -10.71 11.16
C LEU A 460 -32.12 -10.55 10.95
N ALA A 461 -32.53 -9.83 9.92
CA ALA A 461 -33.94 -9.65 9.56
C ALA A 461 -34.63 -10.99 9.24
N ALA A 462 -33.96 -11.89 8.50
CA ALA A 462 -34.48 -13.23 8.20
C ALA A 462 -34.68 -14.10 9.45
N ALA A 463 -33.95 -13.83 10.53
CA ALA A 463 -34.11 -14.49 11.83
C ALA A 463 -35.10 -13.77 12.77
N GLY A 464 -35.79 -12.73 12.29
CA GLY A 464 -36.70 -11.90 13.09
C GLY A 464 -35.99 -11.03 14.13
N VAL A 465 -34.69 -10.78 13.96
CA VAL A 465 -33.90 -9.91 14.83
C VAL A 465 -33.85 -8.52 14.20
N GLU A 466 -34.49 -7.55 14.84
CA GLU A 466 -34.33 -6.15 14.50
C GLU A 466 -32.91 -5.70 14.92
N MET A 467 -32.16 -5.11 13.98
CA MET A 467 -30.88 -4.52 14.31
C MET A 467 -31.09 -3.22 15.10
N ASP A 468 -30.16 -2.92 16.02
CA ASP A 468 -30.00 -1.57 16.55
C ASP A 468 -29.96 -0.57 15.36
N ASP A 469 -30.57 0.62 15.50
CA ASP A 469 -30.73 1.63 14.44
C ASP A 469 -29.39 1.85 13.70
N GLN A 470 -29.32 1.46 12.41
CA GLN A 470 -28.09 1.55 11.61
C GLN A 470 -27.67 2.98 11.33
N ASN A 471 -28.61 3.92 11.44
CA ASN A 471 -28.35 5.34 11.33
C ASN A 471 -28.07 5.99 12.70
N GLU A 472 -28.02 5.21 13.79
CA GLU A 472 -27.57 5.71 15.08
C GLU A 472 -26.12 6.20 14.93
N LEU A 473 -25.95 7.51 15.02
CA LEU A 473 -24.69 8.22 14.80
C LEU A 473 -24.22 8.28 13.33
N ALA A 474 -25.05 8.02 12.31
CA ALA A 474 -24.63 8.21 10.92
C ALA A 474 -24.17 9.66 10.64
N THR A 475 -23.07 9.82 9.89
CA THR A 475 -22.55 11.13 9.47
C THR A 475 -23.30 11.71 8.27
N HIS A 476 -24.13 10.91 7.61
CA HIS A 476 -24.95 11.30 6.46
C HIS A 476 -26.43 11.23 6.88
N ASN A 477 -27.18 12.32 6.64
CA ASN A 477 -28.62 12.40 6.87
C ASN A 477 -29.33 12.71 5.55
N ASP A 478 -30.64 12.47 5.51
CA ASP A 478 -31.53 12.84 4.40
C ASP A 478 -31.71 14.37 4.24
N ASP A 479 -31.30 15.16 5.24
CA ASP A 479 -31.30 16.63 5.23
C ASP A 479 -29.89 17.18 5.60
N PRO A 480 -29.12 17.73 4.64
CA PRO A 480 -27.80 18.30 4.87
C PRO A 480 -27.80 19.51 5.82
N ASP A 481 -28.92 20.23 5.92
CA ASP A 481 -29.02 21.49 6.68
C ASP A 481 -29.45 21.26 8.14
N ALA A 482 -29.90 20.05 8.49
CA ALA A 482 -30.34 19.69 9.84
C ALA A 482 -29.85 18.30 10.27
N PRO A 483 -28.53 18.10 10.50
CA PRO A 483 -28.02 16.79 10.87
C PRO A 483 -28.51 16.35 12.25
N ARG A 484 -28.97 15.09 12.36
CA ARG A 484 -29.36 14.48 13.64
C ARG A 484 -28.18 14.34 14.59
N PHE A 485 -26.98 14.03 14.08
CA PHE A 485 -25.79 13.79 14.89
C PHE A 485 -24.66 14.74 14.51
N ILE A 486 -24.22 15.56 15.46
CA ILE A 486 -23.08 16.46 15.30
C ILE A 486 -21.85 15.83 15.96
N TRP A 487 -20.84 15.56 15.14
CA TRP A 487 -19.60 14.92 15.56
C TRP A 487 -18.51 15.97 15.84
N GLN A 488 -17.89 15.89 17.01
CA GLN A 488 -16.79 16.77 17.41
C GLN A 488 -15.61 15.94 17.94
N PRO A 489 -14.42 15.99 17.32
CA PRO A 489 -13.24 15.34 17.86
C PRO A 489 -12.88 15.92 19.22
N ILE A 490 -12.58 15.06 20.20
CA ILE A 490 -12.07 15.52 21.50
C ILE A 490 -10.64 16.05 21.30
N ARG A 491 -10.39 17.32 21.61
CA ARG A 491 -9.07 17.93 21.44
C ARG A 491 -8.11 17.57 22.59
N PRO A 492 -6.79 17.47 22.32
CA PRO A 492 -5.80 17.35 23.38
C PRO A 492 -5.95 18.47 24.42
N GLY A 493 -6.07 18.11 25.69
CA GLY A 493 -6.24 19.06 26.80
C GLY A 493 -7.67 19.24 27.32
N GLU A 494 -8.70 18.82 26.55
CA GLU A 494 -10.10 18.81 27.03
C GLU A 494 -10.34 17.85 28.20
N GLU A 495 -9.40 16.94 28.46
CA GLU A 495 -9.39 16.03 29.62
C GLU A 495 -9.42 16.75 30.97
N ARG A 496 -9.04 18.04 31.00
CA ARG A 496 -9.05 18.89 32.20
C ARG A 496 -10.32 19.74 32.34
N GLY A 497 -11.25 19.61 31.40
CA GLY A 497 -12.53 20.31 31.44
C GLY A 497 -13.45 19.81 32.56
N PRO A 498 -14.56 20.52 32.83
CA PRO A 498 -15.51 20.16 33.88
C PRO A 498 -16.31 18.88 33.57
N ARG A 499 -16.28 18.40 32.31
CA ARG A 499 -16.98 17.18 31.89
C ARG A 499 -16.03 15.99 31.93
N ARG A 500 -16.42 14.95 32.67
CA ARG A 500 -15.69 13.68 32.72
C ARG A 500 -15.65 13.04 31.33
N LEU A 501 -14.46 12.76 30.83
CA LEU A 501 -14.27 11.92 29.64
C LEU A 501 -14.14 10.45 30.05
N PRO A 502 -14.67 9.51 29.25
CA PRO A 502 -14.45 8.10 29.51
C PRO A 502 -12.96 7.77 29.34
N THR A 503 -12.44 6.93 30.22
CA THR A 503 -11.06 6.44 30.10
C THR A 503 -10.93 5.53 28.88
N HIS A 504 -9.71 5.39 28.35
CA HIS A 504 -9.42 4.42 27.27
C HIS A 504 -10.00 3.03 27.59
N LYS A 505 -9.87 2.61 28.84
CA LYS A 505 -10.32 1.31 29.33
C LYS A 505 -11.84 1.16 29.27
N GLU A 506 -12.58 2.16 29.73
CA GLU A 506 -14.05 2.16 29.70
C GLU A 506 -14.58 2.06 28.26
N VAL A 507 -13.95 2.80 27.33
CA VAL A 507 -14.30 2.76 25.91
C VAL A 507 -14.03 1.38 25.30
N LEU A 508 -12.90 0.75 25.64
CA LEU A 508 -12.62 -0.62 25.20
C LEU A 508 -13.62 -1.63 25.79
N ALA A 509 -13.93 -1.52 27.09
CA ALA A 509 -14.84 -2.43 27.76
C ALA A 509 -16.24 -2.40 27.14
N GLU A 510 -16.77 -1.20 26.87
CA GLU A 510 -18.05 -1.02 26.20
C GLU A 510 -18.05 -1.57 24.77
N ALA A 511 -16.98 -1.30 24.01
CA ALA A 511 -16.83 -1.81 22.65
C ALA A 511 -16.72 -3.35 22.60
N ILE A 512 -16.00 -3.97 23.56
CA ILE A 512 -15.90 -5.43 23.72
C ILE A 512 -17.28 -6.03 24.03
N ALA A 513 -17.99 -5.48 25.02
CA ALA A 513 -19.30 -5.97 25.40
C ALA A 513 -20.30 -5.89 24.23
N THR A 514 -20.29 -4.76 23.52
CA THR A 514 -21.11 -4.55 22.31
C THR A 514 -20.76 -5.55 21.22
N ARG A 515 -19.46 -5.77 20.96
CA ARG A 515 -19.00 -6.72 19.93
C ARG A 515 -19.37 -8.17 20.24
N ILE A 516 -19.26 -8.60 21.49
CA ILE A 516 -19.67 -9.94 21.94
C ILE A 516 -21.17 -10.12 21.77
N ARG A 517 -21.97 -9.11 22.15
CA ARG A 517 -23.43 -9.12 21.99
C ARG A 517 -23.81 -9.28 20.51
N TRP A 518 -23.30 -8.41 19.65
CA TRP A 518 -23.59 -8.45 18.20
C TRP A 518 -23.16 -9.76 17.56
N ARG A 519 -21.98 -10.29 17.92
CA ARG A 519 -21.52 -11.59 17.40
C ARG A 519 -22.45 -12.71 17.83
N THR A 520 -22.84 -12.76 19.10
CA THR A 520 -23.77 -13.77 19.62
C THR A 520 -25.13 -13.71 18.91
N GLN A 521 -25.68 -12.50 18.71
CA GLN A 521 -26.92 -12.30 17.98
C GLN A 521 -26.82 -12.79 16.53
N TYR A 522 -25.72 -12.46 15.83
CA TYR A 522 -25.50 -12.87 14.45
C TYR A 522 -25.35 -14.39 14.29
N GLU A 523 -24.57 -15.04 15.15
CA GLU A 523 -24.42 -16.51 15.11
C GLU A 523 -25.75 -17.23 15.39
N GLN A 524 -26.53 -16.75 16.35
CA GLN A 524 -27.87 -17.28 16.62
C GLN A 524 -28.81 -17.08 15.42
N ALA A 525 -28.75 -15.92 14.76
CA ALA A 525 -29.52 -15.65 13.56
C ALA A 525 -29.13 -16.58 12.40
N LYS A 526 -27.83 -16.77 12.15
CA LYS A 526 -27.33 -17.72 11.15
C LYS A 526 -27.84 -19.14 11.39
N GLN A 527 -27.84 -19.60 12.64
CA GLN A 527 -28.34 -20.94 12.99
C GLN A 527 -29.85 -21.08 12.75
N ARG A 528 -30.64 -20.03 13.01
CA ARG A 528 -32.10 -20.02 12.81
C ARG A 528 -32.50 -19.92 11.34
N ALA A 529 -31.75 -19.15 10.55
CA ALA A 529 -32.12 -18.79 9.19
C ALA A 529 -31.92 -19.91 8.15
N LYS A 530 -31.20 -21.01 8.46
CA LYS A 530 -30.75 -22.04 7.47
C LYS A 530 -30.36 -21.40 6.13
N PRO A 531 -29.27 -20.61 6.08
CA PRO A 531 -28.98 -19.79 4.92
C PRO A 531 -28.68 -20.65 3.68
N PRO A 532 -28.92 -20.14 2.46
CA PRO A 532 -28.42 -20.75 1.24
C PRO A 532 -26.88 -20.81 1.30
N ASP A 533 -26.31 -21.83 0.65
CA ASP A 533 -24.90 -22.23 0.64
C ASP A 533 -23.93 -21.02 0.67
N ASP A 534 -23.36 -20.73 1.85
CA ASP A 534 -22.59 -19.52 2.15
C ASP A 534 -21.13 -19.69 1.70
N SER A 535 -20.91 -19.85 0.38
CA SER A 535 -19.58 -20.01 -0.23
C SER A 535 -18.71 -18.72 -0.21
N ASN A 536 -19.18 -17.64 0.40
CA ASN A 536 -18.47 -16.36 0.47
C ASN A 536 -18.11 -15.89 1.89
N SER A 537 -18.34 -16.70 2.92
CA SER A 537 -17.90 -16.34 4.28
C SER A 537 -16.40 -16.53 4.45
N ALA A 538 -15.65 -15.43 4.59
CA ALA A 538 -14.22 -15.42 4.91
C ALA A 538 -13.90 -15.86 6.36
N THR A 539 -14.66 -16.82 6.90
CA THR A 539 -14.57 -17.30 8.28
C THR A 539 -14.55 -18.83 8.35
N ASP A 540 -13.75 -19.49 7.52
CA ASP A 540 -13.34 -20.86 7.82
C ASP A 540 -11.95 -20.84 8.46
N ASN A 541 -11.94 -20.67 9.79
CA ASN A 541 -10.78 -20.93 10.64
C ASN A 541 -10.85 -22.37 11.20
N SER A 542 -11.29 -23.33 10.39
CA SER A 542 -11.35 -24.74 10.73
C SER A 542 -10.22 -25.52 10.03
N SER A 543 -8.97 -25.24 10.41
CA SER A 543 -7.85 -26.19 10.23
C SER A 543 -6.63 -25.75 11.05
N ALA A 544 -6.73 -25.84 12.37
CA ALA A 544 -5.57 -25.84 13.27
C ALA A 544 -5.85 -26.76 14.48
N ALA A 545 -6.30 -27.97 14.20
CA ALA A 545 -6.23 -29.10 15.10
C ALA A 545 -6.26 -30.36 14.23
N THR A 546 -5.36 -31.31 14.53
CA THR A 546 -5.20 -32.63 13.90
C THR A 546 -4.62 -32.66 12.47
N ALA A 547 -3.29 -32.71 12.38
CA ALA A 547 -2.56 -33.80 11.74
C ALA A 547 -1.06 -33.64 12.02
N ALA A 548 -0.42 -34.76 12.38
CA ALA A 548 1.00 -34.90 12.71
C ALA A 548 1.96 -34.53 11.56
#